data_AF-A0A4Z0N5I6-F1
#
_entry.id   AF-A0A4Z0N5I6-F1
#
_cell.length_a   1.000
_cell.length_b   1.000
_cell.length_c   1.000
_cell.angle_alpha   90.00
_cell.angle_beta   90.00
_cell.angle_gamma   90.00
#
_symmetry.space_group_name_H-M   'P 1'
#
loop_
_entity.id
_entity.type
_entity.pdbx_description
1 polymer ?
#
loop_
_entity_poly.entity_id
_entity_poly.type
_entity_poly.pdbx_seq_one_letter_code
_entity_poly.pdbx_strand_id
1 'polypeptide(L)' 'MPESVGGEYHRYMITDKPLPPGWRIVEGPIQPWFGQTPILDVPQYMIVGPDGAKVPVRDLLKEGVLDRAGPPLGR' A
#
# COMPACT_ATOMS: atom_id res chain seq x y z
N MET A 1 8.73 21.32 -7.81
CA MET A 1 9.25 20.02 -7.32
C MET A 1 8.11 19.01 -7.40
N PRO A 2 8.36 17.73 -7.69
CA PRO A 2 7.31 16.73 -7.61
C PRO A 2 6.71 16.76 -6.21
N GLU A 3 5.39 16.84 -6.14
CA GLU A 3 4.63 17.09 -4.90
C GLU A 3 4.84 15.99 -3.85
N SER A 4 5.18 14.76 -4.26
CA SER A 4 5.50 13.67 -3.35
C SER A 4 6.88 13.76 -2.66
N VAL A 5 7.82 14.58 -3.14
CA VAL A 5 9.18 14.66 -2.57
C VAL A 5 9.19 15.20 -1.14
N GLY A 6 8.28 16.14 -0.83
CA GLY A 6 8.11 16.69 0.51
C GLY A 6 7.05 15.98 1.36
N GLY A 7 6.47 14.89 0.84
CA GLY A 7 5.40 14.15 1.52
C GLY A 7 5.93 13.31 2.69
N GLU A 8 5.03 13.02 3.64
CA GLU A 8 5.35 12.10 4.74
C GLU A 8 5.58 10.68 4.21
N TYR A 9 6.65 10.04 4.69
CA TYR A 9 6.93 8.64 4.40
C TYR A 9 6.37 7.75 5.49
N HIS A 10 5.36 6.95 5.15
CA HIS A 10 4.70 6.02 6.07
C HIS A 10 5.11 4.57 5.77
N ARG A 11 5.21 3.75 6.82
CA ARG A 11 5.44 2.31 6.70
C ARG A 11 4.38 1.56 7.49
N TYR A 12 4.04 0.39 6.99
CA TYR A 12 3.01 -0.45 7.57
C TYR A 12 3.46 -1.91 7.58
N MET A 13 2.94 -2.68 8.53
CA MET A 13 2.96 -4.15 8.51
C MET A 13 1.56 -4.67 8.25
N ILE A 14 1.44 -5.70 7.43
CA ILE A 14 0.21 -6.51 7.41
C ILE A 14 0.16 -7.32 8.71
N THR A 15 -1.01 -7.43 9.30
CA THR A 15 -1.22 -8.23 10.51
C THR A 15 -1.70 -9.64 10.15
N ASP A 16 -1.79 -10.52 11.14
CA ASP A 16 -2.41 -11.84 10.98
C ASP A 16 -3.95 -11.80 10.96
N LYS A 17 -4.55 -10.60 11.02
CA LYS A 17 -6.02 -10.47 10.94
C LYS A 17 -6.48 -10.86 9.53
N PRO A 18 -7.43 -11.80 9.39
CA PRO A 18 -7.99 -12.12 8.09
C PRO A 18 -8.67 -10.91 7.48
N LEU A 19 -8.57 -10.79 6.15
CA LEU A 19 -9.28 -9.74 5.43
C LEU A 19 -10.81 -9.90 5.60
N PRO A 20 -11.57 -8.79 5.68
CA PRO A 20 -13.01 -8.85 5.68
C PRO A 20 -13.56 -9.57 4.43
N PRO A 21 -14.76 -10.17 4.51
CA PRO A 21 -15.36 -10.86 3.36
C PRO A 21 -15.43 -9.99 2.09
N GLY A 22 -15.03 -10.57 0.97
CA GLY A 22 -15.00 -9.89 -0.33
C GLY A 22 -13.82 -8.95 -0.56
N TRP A 23 -12.95 -8.76 0.43
CA TRP A 23 -11.72 -8.00 0.28
C TRP A 23 -10.61 -8.88 -0.28
N ARG A 24 -9.67 -8.29 -1.02
CA ARG A 24 -8.52 -9.00 -1.58
C ARG A 24 -7.30 -8.11 -1.73
N ILE A 25 -6.13 -8.74 -1.69
CA ILE A 25 -4.87 -8.12 -2.10
C ILE A 25 -4.74 -8.27 -3.61
N VAL A 26 -4.42 -7.18 -4.29
CA VAL A 26 -4.09 -7.15 -5.72
C VAL A 26 -2.65 -6.68 -5.84
N GLU A 27 -1.87 -7.42 -6.62
CA GLU A 27 -0.49 -7.12 -6.96
C GLU A 27 -0.41 -6.76 -8.44
N GLY A 28 0.45 -5.80 -8.79
CA GLY A 28 0.72 -5.48 -10.19
C GLY A 28 1.97 -4.63 -10.37
N PRO A 29 2.43 -4.46 -11.63
CA PRO A 29 3.60 -3.63 -11.92
C PRO A 29 3.28 -2.14 -11.73
N ILE A 30 4.29 -1.37 -11.35
CA ILE A 30 4.25 0.10 -11.44
C ILE A 30 4.54 0.48 -12.90
N GLN A 31 3.66 1.26 -13.52
CA GLN A 31 3.83 1.71 -14.90
C GLN A 31 4.66 3.01 -14.96
N PRO A 32 5.40 3.26 -16.05
CA PRO A 32 6.08 4.54 -16.27
C PRO A 32 5.07 5.69 -16.30
N TRP A 33 5.24 6.66 -15.40
CA TRP A 33 4.35 7.83 -15.30
C TRP A 33 5.09 9.03 -14.69
N PHE A 34 4.56 10.24 -14.85
CA PHE A 34 5.20 11.49 -14.39
C PHE A 34 6.66 11.70 -14.85
N GLY A 35 7.03 11.16 -16.01
CA GLY A 35 8.39 11.26 -16.55
C GLY A 35 9.43 10.43 -15.76
N GLN A 36 8.98 9.49 -14.92
CA GLN A 36 9.82 8.61 -14.13
C GLN A 36 9.75 7.18 -14.65
N THR A 37 10.90 6.51 -14.71
CA THR A 37 10.99 5.08 -14.97
C THR A 37 11.04 4.35 -13.62
N PRO A 38 10.08 3.45 -13.32
CA PRO A 38 10.10 2.70 -12.08
C PRO A 38 11.26 1.70 -12.05
N ILE A 39 11.68 1.31 -10.85
CA ILE A 39 12.60 0.19 -10.68
C ILE A 39 11.94 -1.07 -11.23
N LEU A 40 12.67 -1.83 -12.04
CA LEU A 40 12.20 -3.08 -12.61
C LEU A 40 11.86 -4.08 -11.50
N ASP A 41 10.80 -4.86 -11.70
CA ASP A 41 10.36 -5.94 -10.80
C ASP A 41 9.98 -5.51 -9.37
N VAL A 42 9.71 -4.21 -9.15
CA VAL A 42 9.11 -3.75 -7.89
C VAL A 42 7.59 -3.70 -8.04
N PRO A 43 6.84 -4.57 -7.33
CA PRO A 43 5.38 -4.56 -7.41
C PRO A 43 4.79 -3.40 -6.61
N GLN A 44 3.57 -3.00 -6.99
CA GLN A 44 2.67 -2.26 -6.14
C GLN A 44 1.54 -3.17 -5.65
N TYR A 45 1.09 -2.92 -4.42
CA TYR A 45 0.00 -3.64 -3.79
C TYR A 45 -1.19 -2.72 -3.53
N MET A 46 -2.40 -3.26 -3.71
CA MET A 46 -3.65 -2.63 -3.28
C MET A 46 -4.46 -3.64 -2.48
N ILE A 47 -5.05 -3.18 -1.37
CA ILE A 47 -6.14 -3.91 -0.72
C ILE A 47 -7.44 -3.27 -1.20
N VAL A 48 -8.27 -4.07 -1.88
CA VAL A 48 -9.55 -3.64 -2.42
C VAL A 48 -10.69 -4.36 -1.71
N GLY A 49 -11.81 -3.67 -1.53
CA GLY A 49 -13.05 -4.23 -1.02
C GLY A 49 -13.83 -4.99 -2.09
N PRO A 50 -15.09 -5.35 -1.79
CA PRO A 50 -15.99 -5.97 -2.75
C PRO A 50 -16.06 -5.17 -4.04
N ASP A 51 -16.18 -5.88 -5.17
CA ASP A 51 -16.26 -5.31 -6.51
C ASP A 51 -15.07 -4.41 -6.91
N GLY A 52 -13.93 -4.53 -6.20
CA GLY A 52 -12.73 -3.74 -6.48
C GLY A 52 -12.76 -2.33 -5.89
N ALA A 53 -13.65 -2.05 -4.95
CA ALA A 53 -13.72 -0.75 -4.28
C ALA A 53 -12.38 -0.39 -3.62
N LYS A 54 -11.91 0.84 -3.83
CA LYS A 54 -10.68 1.34 -3.20
C LYS A 54 -10.90 1.51 -1.70
N VAL A 55 -10.00 0.92 -0.90
CA VAL A 55 -10.00 1.08 0.56
C VAL A 55 -8.86 2.01 0.95
N PRO A 56 -9.12 3.11 1.68
CA PRO A 56 -8.06 4.00 2.12
C PRO A 56 -7.28 3.40 3.31
N VAL A 57 -6.00 3.73 3.41
CA VAL A 57 -5.09 3.21 4.46
C VAL A 57 -5.62 3.44 5.88
N ARG A 58 -6.29 4.57 6.14
CA ARG A 58 -6.90 4.86 7.45
C ARG A 58 -7.96 3.81 7.86
N ASP A 59 -8.69 3.27 6.89
CA ASP A 59 -9.72 2.26 7.16
C ASP A 59 -9.06 0.90 7.39
N LEU A 60 -7.98 0.59 6.67
CA LEU A 60 -7.17 -0.60 6.91
C LEU A 60 -6.53 -0.62 8.30
N LEU A 61 -6.08 0.54 8.80
CA LEU A 61 -5.60 0.71 10.17
C LEU A 61 -6.73 0.54 11.20
N LYS A 62 -7.89 1.15 10.96
CA LYS A 62 -9.05 1.04 11.84
C LYS A 62 -9.55 -0.41 11.94
N GLU A 63 -9.54 -1.12 10.82
CA GLU A 63 -9.87 -2.53 10.75
C GLU A 63 -8.73 -3.41 11.29
N GLY A 64 -7.55 -2.88 11.63
CA GLY A 64 -6.43 -3.68 12.15
C GLY A 64 -5.84 -4.65 11.13
N VAL A 65 -6.09 -4.43 9.84
CA VAL A 65 -5.43 -5.16 8.73
C VAL A 65 -3.99 -4.69 8.57
N LEU A 66 -3.77 -3.40 8.82
CA LEU A 66 -2.45 -2.78 8.86
C LEU A 66 -2.11 -2.31 10.27
N ASP A 67 -0.82 -2.39 10.60
CA ASP A 67 -0.20 -1.74 11.76
C ASP A 67 0.83 -0.70 11.26
N ARG A 68 1.05 0.38 12.02
CA ARG A 68 2.10 1.39 11.79
C ARG A 68 3.50 0.91 12.18
N ALA A 69 3.63 -0.27 12.78
CA ALA A 69 4.90 -0.89 13.18
C ALA A 69 5.77 -1.40 12.02
N GLY A 70 5.76 -0.70 10.87
CA GLY A 70 6.64 -1.00 9.74
C GLY A 70 8.12 -1.05 10.15
N PRO A 71 8.93 -1.99 9.61
CA PRO A 71 10.32 -2.19 10.03
C PRO A 71 11.17 -0.92 9.84
N PRO A 72 12.20 -0.69 10.68
CA PRO A 72 13.10 0.47 10.59
C PRO A 72 13.79 0.58 9.22
N LEU A 73 14.22 1.80 8.86
CA LEU A 73 14.88 2.05 7.58
C LEU A 73 16.34 1.65 7.78
N GLY A 74 16.81 0.68 6.99
CA GLY A 74 18.18 0.18 7.07
C GLY A 74 18.44 -0.74 8.27
N ARG A 75 19.06 -1.87 7.98
CA ARG A 75 19.96 -2.58 8.90
C ARG A 75 21.35 -2.50 8.31
#